data_AF-A0A946E6R7-F1
#
_entry.id   AF-A0A946E6R7-F1
#
_cell.length_a   1.000
_cell.length_b   1.000
_cell.length_c   1.000
_cell.angle_alpha   90.00
_cell.angle_beta   90.00
_cell.angle_gamma   90.00
#
_symmetry.space_group_name_H-M   'P 1'
#
loop_
_entity.id
_entity.type
_entity.pdbx_description
1 polymer ?
#
loop_
_entity_poly.entity_id
_entity_poly.type
_entity_poly.pdbx_seq_one_letter_code
_entity_poly.pdbx_strand_id
1 'polypeptide(L)'
;GDVAVNAGIVVQAMATSGVEVIAGIARDPSFGLVLAVGPGGVLAELLDEVAMVCLPMREGDVDRLLEGGKLEELLRGFRGSGPADVEALKASLHGLADFATHHAPFIEGIDINPLIVHGQGQGCVAVDALIVPRLLVG
;
A
#
# COMPACT_ATOMS: atom_id res chain seq x y z
N GLY A 1 -15.70 -14.91 30.74
CA GLY A 1 -16.87 -15.08 29.86
C GLY A 1 -16.32 -15.15 28.47
N ASP A 2 -16.56 -16.24 27.77
CA ASP A 2 -16.06 -16.46 26.42
C ASP A 2 -16.56 -15.34 25.50
N VAL A 3 -15.62 -14.59 24.92
CA VAL A 3 -15.93 -13.71 23.80
C VAL A 3 -16.26 -14.64 22.64
N ALA A 4 -17.54 -14.75 22.31
CA ALA A 4 -17.98 -15.44 21.11
C ALA A 4 -17.37 -14.71 19.91
N VAL A 5 -16.30 -15.30 19.35
CA VAL A 5 -15.82 -14.94 18.02
C VAL A 5 -16.95 -15.25 17.04
N ASN A 6 -17.58 -14.20 16.52
CA ASN A 6 -18.55 -14.33 15.45
C ASN A 6 -17.76 -14.64 14.18
N ALA A 7 -17.50 -15.92 13.92
CA ALA A 7 -16.68 -16.36 12.80
C ALA A 7 -17.48 -16.27 11.49
N GLY A 8 -17.59 -15.05 10.97
CA GLY A 8 -17.96 -14.83 9.57
C GLY A 8 -16.82 -15.29 8.67
N ILE A 9 -17.14 -15.92 7.53
CA ILE A 9 -16.17 -16.27 6.49
C ILE A 9 -16.34 -15.29 5.34
N VAL A 10 -15.21 -14.73 4.88
CA VAL A 10 -15.15 -13.92 3.66
C VAL A 10 -14.70 -14.82 2.52
N VAL A 11 -15.47 -14.82 1.42
CA VAL A 11 -15.10 -15.52 0.18
C VAL A 11 -14.68 -14.47 -0.84
N GLN A 12 -13.44 -14.56 -1.31
CA GLN A 12 -12.84 -13.64 -2.27
C GLN A 12 -12.34 -14.39 -3.50
N ALA A 13 -12.22 -13.68 -4.63
CA ALA A 13 -11.53 -14.19 -5.79
C ALA A 13 -10.02 -14.32 -5.50
N MET A 14 -9.39 -15.36 -6.02
CA MET A 14 -7.93 -15.51 -5.97
C MET A 14 -7.29 -14.49 -6.90
N ALA A 15 -6.45 -13.61 -6.35
CA ALA A 15 -5.67 -12.68 -7.15
C ALA A 15 -4.68 -13.43 -8.04
N THR A 16 -4.51 -12.98 -9.28
CA THR A 16 -3.50 -13.51 -10.20
C THR A 16 -2.11 -12.98 -9.83
N SER A 17 -1.07 -13.60 -10.37
CA SER A 17 0.31 -13.18 -10.12
C SER A 17 0.56 -11.72 -10.55
N GLY A 18 1.47 -11.04 -9.85
CA GLY A 18 1.93 -9.70 -10.16
C GLY A 18 3.12 -9.33 -9.30
N VAL A 19 3.54 -8.06 -9.37
CA VAL A 19 4.53 -7.50 -8.45
C VAL A 19 3.84 -7.24 -7.11
N GLU A 20 4.32 -7.86 -6.04
CA GLU A 20 3.85 -7.56 -4.68
C GLU A 20 4.47 -6.26 -4.17
N VAL A 21 3.63 -5.40 -3.63
CA VAL A 21 3.96 -4.09 -3.05
C VAL A 21 3.34 -4.03 -1.66
N ILE A 22 4.04 -3.41 -0.72
CA ILE A 22 3.47 -3.01 0.57
C ILE A 22 3.20 -1.53 0.47
N ALA A 23 1.99 -1.11 0.88
CA ALA A 23 1.62 0.30 0.97
C ALA A 23 0.92 0.55 2.30
N GLY A 24 1.45 1.46 3.10
CA GLY A 24 0.94 1.75 4.43
C GLY A 24 0.84 3.22 4.72
N ILE A 25 -0.13 3.60 5.54
CA ILE A 25 -0.23 4.91 6.16
C ILE A 25 0.10 4.75 7.64
N ALA A 26 1.00 5.57 8.16
CA ALA A 26 1.27 5.64 9.59
C ALA A 26 1.21 7.08 10.07
N ARG A 27 0.77 7.29 11.32
CA ARG A 27 0.85 8.57 11.98
C ARG A 27 2.20 8.75 12.66
N ASP A 28 2.99 9.66 12.13
CA ASP A 28 4.18 10.18 12.79
C ASP A 28 3.83 11.33 13.75
N PRO A 29 4.41 11.39 14.97
CA PRO A 29 4.16 12.47 15.93
C PRO A 29 4.54 13.87 15.47
N SER A 30 5.53 13.99 14.58
CA SER A 30 6.06 15.25 14.08
C SER A 30 5.48 15.64 12.73
N PHE A 31 5.25 14.66 11.85
CA PHE A 31 4.86 14.89 10.46
C PHE A 31 3.38 14.61 10.17
N GLY A 32 2.64 14.04 11.12
CA GLY A 32 1.25 13.65 10.89
C GLY A 32 1.17 12.36 10.08
N LEU A 33 0.25 12.27 9.12
CA LEU A 33 0.12 11.04 8.33
C LEU A 33 1.23 10.95 7.27
N VAL A 34 1.84 9.78 7.15
CA VAL A 34 2.92 9.48 6.20
C VAL A 34 2.53 8.22 5.43
N LEU A 35 2.61 8.29 4.10
CA LEU A 35 2.52 7.13 3.21
C LEU A 35 3.91 6.50 3.08
N ALA A 36 3.98 5.19 3.27
CA ALA A 36 5.17 4.36 3.02
C ALA A 36 4.84 3.33 1.94
N VAL A 37 5.76 3.12 1.01
CA VAL A 37 5.62 2.17 -0.10
C VAL A 37 6.94 1.43 -0.32
N GLY A 38 6.89 0.13 -0.55
CA GLY A 38 8.07 -0.67 -0.84
C GLY A 38 7.74 -2.03 -1.48
N PRO A 39 8.76 -2.83 -1.86
CA PRO A 39 8.58 -4.19 -2.34
C PRO A 39 7.87 -5.06 -1.28
N GLY A 40 6.98 -5.94 -1.73
CA GLY A 40 6.30 -6.94 -0.89
C GLY A 40 6.92 -8.34 -0.94
N GLY A 41 6.29 -9.28 -0.24
CA GLY A 41 6.70 -10.68 -0.18
C GLY A 41 8.11 -10.89 0.39
N VAL A 42 8.80 -11.93 -0.09
CA VAL A 42 10.18 -12.26 0.34
C VAL A 42 11.17 -11.11 0.12
N LEU A 43 10.89 -10.25 -0.87
CA LEU A 43 11.76 -9.10 -1.16
C LEU A 43 11.65 -8.00 -0.10
N ALA A 44 10.50 -7.86 0.58
CA ALA A 44 10.37 -6.94 1.71
C ALA A 44 11.39 -7.26 2.81
N GLU A 45 11.48 -8.55 3.18
CA GLU A 45 12.40 -9.03 4.24
C GLU A 45 13.87 -8.94 3.84
N LEU A 46 14.18 -9.08 2.55
CA LEU A 46 15.56 -9.10 2.06
C LEU A 46 16.13 -7.71 1.80
N LEU A 47 15.28 -6.76 1.38
CA LEU A 47 15.71 -5.44 0.92
C LEU A 47 15.53 -4.34 1.97
N ASP A 48 14.54 -4.47 2.87
CA ASP A 48 14.18 -3.46 3.88
C ASP A 48 14.13 -2.02 3.31
N GLU A 49 13.62 -1.91 2.08
CA GLU A 49 13.60 -0.67 1.30
C GLU A 49 12.18 -0.13 1.21
N VAL A 50 11.93 1.01 1.86
CA VAL A 50 10.66 1.73 1.80
C VAL A 50 10.90 3.20 1.49
N ALA A 51 10.13 3.73 0.54
CA ALA A 51 10.06 5.15 0.25
C ALA A 51 8.87 5.76 1.02
N MET A 52 9.02 7.00 1.49
CA MET A 52 7.98 7.66 2.30
C MET A 52 7.69 9.08 1.84
N VAL A 53 6.44 9.50 2.01
CA VAL A 53 6.00 10.87 1.75
C VAL A 53 4.91 11.31 2.75
N CYS A 54 5.00 12.55 3.19
CA CYS A 54 4.01 13.14 4.10
C CYS A 54 2.69 13.43 3.38
N LEU A 55 1.58 13.31 4.09
CA LEU A 55 0.26 13.67 3.60
C LEU A 55 -0.15 15.10 4.02
N PRO A 56 -0.95 15.81 3.21
CA PRO A 56 -1.45 15.41 1.89
C PRO A 56 -0.37 15.43 0.81
N MET A 57 -0.47 14.51 -0.15
CA MET A 57 0.45 14.44 -1.29
C MET A 57 0.26 15.61 -2.25
N ARG A 58 1.34 15.98 -2.94
CA ARG A 58 1.36 16.93 -4.05
C ARG A 58 1.46 16.18 -5.39
N GLU A 59 1.20 16.92 -6.45
CA GLU A 59 1.43 16.44 -7.82
C GLU A 59 2.91 16.03 -8.00
N GLY A 60 3.12 14.85 -8.57
CA GLY A 60 4.45 14.27 -8.78
C GLY A 60 5.09 13.61 -7.57
N ASP A 61 4.46 13.64 -6.38
CA ASP A 61 5.03 12.98 -5.21
C ASP A 61 5.04 11.45 -5.36
N VAL A 62 3.99 10.85 -5.95
CA VAL A 62 3.97 9.39 -6.21
C VAL A 62 5.03 9.00 -7.23
N ASP A 63 5.23 9.80 -8.28
CA ASP A 63 6.27 9.53 -9.27
C ASP A 63 7.63 9.45 -8.59
N ARG A 64 7.98 10.45 -7.76
CA ARG A 64 9.22 10.45 -6.98
C ARG A 64 9.30 9.32 -5.97
N LEU A 65 8.17 8.94 -5.36
CA LEU A 65 8.10 7.84 -4.39
C LEU A 65 8.49 6.50 -5.03
N LEU A 66 8.21 6.33 -6.32
CA LEU A 66 8.49 5.11 -7.07
C LEU A 66 9.81 5.15 -7.86
N GLU A 67 10.53 6.27 -7.85
CA GLU A 67 11.79 6.46 -8.59
C GLU A 67 13.02 5.98 -7.82
N GLY A 68 13.96 5.36 -8.53
CA GLY A 68 15.34 5.13 -8.07
C GLY A 68 15.55 3.92 -7.17
N GLY A 69 14.50 3.17 -6.83
CA GLY A 69 14.54 2.05 -5.89
C GLY A 69 14.35 0.67 -6.52
N LYS A 70 14.48 -0.39 -5.70
CA LYS A 70 14.26 -1.78 -6.16
C LYS A 70 12.83 -2.04 -6.62
N LEU A 71 11.87 -1.33 -6.05
CA LEU A 71 10.49 -1.39 -6.51
C LEU A 71 10.36 -0.94 -7.98
N GLU A 72 11.08 0.12 -8.38
CA GLU A 72 11.09 0.57 -9.78
C GLU A 72 11.61 -0.52 -10.73
N GLU A 73 12.71 -1.19 -10.36
CA GLU A 73 13.29 -2.28 -11.15
C GLU A 73 12.29 -3.44 -11.33
N LEU A 74 11.56 -3.80 -10.27
CA LEU A 74 10.53 -4.85 -10.31
C LEU A 74 9.36 -4.43 -11.20
N LEU A 75 8.89 -3.19 -11.09
CA LEU A 75 7.77 -2.66 -11.86
C LEU A 75 8.10 -2.55 -13.36
N ARG A 76 9.36 -2.30 -13.73
CA ARG A 76 9.80 -2.33 -15.14
C ARG A 76 9.85 -3.74 -15.74
N GLY A 77 9.84 -4.77 -14.90
CA GLY A 77 9.90 -6.18 -15.29
C GLY A 77 11.20 -6.85 -14.83
N PHE A 78 11.08 -8.06 -14.29
CA PHE A 78 12.19 -8.83 -13.73
C PHE A 78 12.16 -10.27 -14.25
N ARG A 79 13.33 -10.81 -14.63
CA ARG A 79 13.49 -12.20 -15.13
C ARG A 79 12.53 -12.62 -16.25
N GLY A 80 12.28 -11.72 -17.20
CA GLY A 80 11.46 -12.01 -18.39
C GLY A 80 9.97 -11.72 -18.24
N SER A 81 9.53 -11.18 -17.09
CA SER A 81 8.21 -10.56 -17.01
C SER A 81 8.18 -9.24 -17.79
N GLY A 82 6.99 -8.91 -18.32
CA GLY A 82 6.73 -7.58 -18.88
C GLY A 82 6.57 -6.51 -17.78
N PRO A 83 6.41 -5.24 -18.18
CA PRO A 83 6.17 -4.16 -17.23
C PRO A 83 4.85 -4.34 -16.48
N ALA A 84 4.84 -3.90 -15.22
CA ALA A 84 3.66 -3.85 -14.36
C ALA A 84 2.79 -2.63 -14.69
N ASP A 85 1.54 -2.63 -14.22
CA ASP A 85 0.62 -1.52 -14.35
C ASP A 85 0.91 -0.39 -13.35
N VAL A 86 1.98 0.36 -13.63
CA VAL A 86 2.46 1.45 -12.77
C VAL A 86 1.41 2.55 -12.62
N GLU A 87 0.61 2.83 -13.64
CA GLU A 87 -0.43 3.85 -13.56
C GLU A 87 -1.57 3.42 -12.63
N ALA A 88 -1.94 2.14 -12.64
CA ALA A 88 -2.87 1.61 -11.65
C ALA A 88 -2.31 1.67 -10.23
N LEU A 89 -1.03 1.35 -10.02
CA LEU A 89 -0.38 1.50 -8.71
C LEU A 89 -0.44 2.96 -8.24
N LYS A 90 -0.09 3.93 -9.10
CA LYS A 90 -0.13 5.35 -8.74
C LYS A 90 -1.53 5.80 -8.34
N ALA A 91 -2.55 5.38 -9.10
CA ALA A 91 -3.95 5.67 -8.78
C ALA A 91 -4.36 5.06 -7.43
N SER A 92 -3.94 3.83 -7.13
CA SER A 92 -4.19 3.19 -5.83
C SER A 92 -3.52 3.92 -4.67
N LEU A 93 -2.27 4.38 -4.85
CA LEU A 93 -1.54 5.14 -3.82
C LEU A 93 -2.16 6.51 -3.56
N HIS A 94 -2.57 7.21 -4.60
CA HIS A 94 -3.35 8.45 -4.47
C HIS A 94 -4.68 8.21 -3.75
N GLY A 95 -5.42 7.16 -4.13
CA GLY A 95 -6.68 6.80 -3.47
C GLY A 95 -6.51 6.48 -1.98
N LEU A 96 -5.45 5.76 -1.62
CA LEU A 96 -5.10 5.49 -0.23
C LEU A 96 -4.75 6.78 0.53
N ALA A 97 -3.92 7.64 -0.05
CA ALA A 97 -3.52 8.91 0.53
C ALA A 97 -4.72 9.86 0.74
N ASP A 98 -5.62 9.95 -0.24
CA ASP A 98 -6.82 10.78 -0.21
C ASP A 98 -7.79 10.28 0.86
N PHE A 99 -8.04 8.96 0.91
CA PHE A 99 -8.86 8.34 1.95
C PHE A 99 -8.30 8.66 3.35
N ALA A 100 -7.00 8.45 3.55
CA ALA A 100 -6.36 8.69 4.83
C ALA A 100 -6.41 10.17 5.25
N THR A 101 -6.19 11.09 4.29
CA THR A 101 -6.27 12.53 4.53
C THR A 101 -7.69 12.95 4.89
N HIS A 102 -8.70 12.45 4.17
CA HIS A 102 -10.11 12.77 4.42
C HIS A 102 -10.58 12.30 5.80
N HIS A 103 -10.10 11.13 6.24
CA HIS A 103 -10.46 10.53 7.53
C HIS A 103 -9.39 10.75 8.61
N ALA A 104 -8.48 11.71 8.43
CA ALA A 104 -7.31 11.88 9.28
C ALA A 104 -7.59 11.89 10.79
N PRO A 105 -8.66 12.51 11.33
CA PRO A 105 -8.93 12.48 12.77
C PRO A 105 -9.13 11.07 13.36
N PHE A 106 -9.52 10.10 12.54
CA PHE A 106 -9.94 8.76 12.94
C PHE A 106 -8.96 7.66 12.58
N ILE A 107 -7.86 7.98 11.89
CA ILE A 107 -6.87 7.00 11.42
C ILE A 107 -5.59 7.14 12.22
N GLU A 108 -5.16 6.01 12.79
CA GLU A 108 -3.83 5.83 13.37
C GLU A 108 -2.88 5.20 12.33
N GLY A 109 -3.38 4.21 11.59
CA GLY A 109 -2.65 3.64 10.46
C GLY A 109 -3.53 2.82 9.52
N ILE A 110 -2.99 2.56 8.34
CA ILE A 110 -3.52 1.65 7.34
C ILE A 110 -2.35 0.80 6.86
N ASP A 111 -2.55 -0.50 6.69
CA ASP A 111 -1.57 -1.40 6.07
C ASP A 111 -2.26 -2.18 4.96
N ILE A 112 -1.71 -2.10 3.74
CA ILE A 112 -2.12 -2.91 2.59
C ILE A 112 -0.95 -3.81 2.24
N ASN A 113 -1.09 -5.08 2.59
CA ASN A 113 -0.06 -6.09 2.38
C ASN A 113 -0.68 -7.49 2.14
N PRO A 114 -0.63 -8.04 0.91
CA PRO A 114 -0.01 -7.46 -0.29
C PRO A 114 -0.98 -6.58 -1.09
N LEU A 115 -0.41 -5.54 -1.71
CA LEU A 115 -0.95 -4.87 -2.90
C LEU A 115 -0.30 -5.50 -4.13
N ILE A 116 -1.08 -6.17 -4.98
CA ILE A 116 -0.57 -6.82 -6.19
C ILE A 116 -0.74 -5.90 -7.40
N VAL A 117 0.35 -5.58 -8.08
CA VAL A 117 0.37 -4.85 -9.34
C VAL A 117 0.49 -5.84 -10.49
N HIS A 118 -0.55 -5.95 -11.31
CA HIS A 118 -0.57 -6.89 -12.43
C HIS A 118 0.22 -6.35 -13.63
N GLY A 119 0.26 -7.11 -14.73
CA GLY A 119 0.88 -6.66 -15.96
C GLY A 119 0.22 -5.38 -16.49
N GLN A 120 0.96 -4.61 -17.28
CA GLN A 120 0.48 -3.34 -17.83
C GLN A 120 -0.93 -3.43 -18.44
N GLY A 121 -1.84 -2.55 -18.00
CA GLY A 121 -3.24 -2.50 -18.43
C GLY A 121 -4.17 -3.48 -17.71
N GLN A 122 -3.67 -4.24 -16.72
CA GLN A 122 -4.44 -5.23 -15.96
C GLN A 122 -4.76 -4.77 -14.53
N GLY A 123 -4.34 -3.56 -14.14
CA GLY A 123 -4.71 -2.96 -12.87
C GLY A 123 -3.89 -3.41 -11.66
N CYS A 124 -4.43 -3.09 -10.49
CA CYS A 124 -3.82 -3.32 -9.18
C CYS A 124 -4.89 -3.75 -8.16
N VAL A 125 -4.57 -4.69 -7.28
CA VAL A 125 -5.52 -5.29 -6.33
C VAL A 125 -4.92 -5.33 -4.92
N ALA A 126 -5.60 -4.71 -3.96
CA ALA A 126 -5.34 -4.93 -2.53
C ALA A 126 -5.93 -6.28 -2.12
N VAL A 127 -5.07 -7.22 -1.71
CA VAL A 127 -5.48 -8.57 -1.32
C VAL A 127 -5.94 -8.60 0.13
N ASP A 128 -5.23 -7.88 0.99
CA ASP A 128 -5.56 -7.68 2.39
C ASP A 128 -5.36 -6.22 2.79
N ALA A 129 -6.11 -5.79 3.80
CA ALA A 129 -6.00 -4.45 4.34
C ALA A 129 -6.38 -4.42 5.83
N LEU A 130 -5.52 -3.82 6.63
CA LEU A 130 -5.78 -3.53 8.04
C LEU A 130 -5.91 -2.02 8.22
N ILE A 131 -6.96 -1.57 8.91
CA ILE A 131 -7.10 -0.19 9.33
C ILE A 131 -7.08 -0.15 10.86
N VAL A 132 -6.16 0.64 11.41
CA VAL A 132 -6.06 0.89 12.84
C VAL A 132 -6.77 2.21 13.14
N PRO A 133 -7.93 2.18 13.80
CA PRO A 133 -8.65 3.39 14.15
C PRO A 133 -7.95 4.13 15.29
N ARG A 134 -7.97 5.45 15.21
CA ARG A 134 -7.53 6.32 16.29
C ARG A 134 -8.66 6.47 17.31
N LEU A 135 -8.43 5.95 18.51
CA LEU A 135 -9.35 6.16 19.62
C LEU A 135 -9.21 7.60 20.11
N LEU A 136 -10.27 8.39 20.00
CA LEU A 136 -10.35 9.71 20.60
C LEU A 136 -10.55 9.51 22.11
N VAL A 137 -9.51 9.80 22.91
CA VAL A 137 -9.66 9.89 24.36
C VAL A 137 -10.32 11.24 24.65
N GLY A 138 -11.61 11.19 25.03
CA GLY A 138 -12.36 12.34 25.54
C GLY A 138 -12.14 12.55 27.03
#